data_AF-A0A6J5F1A0-F1
#
_entry.id   AF-A0A6J5F1A0-F1
#
_cell.length_a   1.000
_cell.length_b   1.000
_cell.length_c   1.000
_cell.angle_alpha   90.00
_cell.angle_beta   90.00
_cell.angle_gamma   90.00
#
_symmetry.space_group_name_H-M   'P 1'
#
loop_
_entity.id
_entity.type
_entity.pdbx_description
1 polymer ?
#
loop_
_entity_poly.entity_id
_entity_poly.type
_entity_poly.pdbx_seq_one_letter_code
_entity_poly.pdbx_strand_id
1 'polypeptide(L)'
;MYSQFANRRRFRKNALYGIEIFRSVSGVDMRLSDFILEHMEAILSRWEEFAGTLLPAATGMKSLALRDHAQQLLEAVAKDLSTPQSGADQLEKSMGRAPRLADAPETAAQTHALLRAQSGFDINQLIAEYRALRASVLRLWMDEFEPDSHHVEDIVRFNEAIDQAIAESVSFFSAYVNRARNLLLGMLGHDMRSPLQTIQITASYLAALNAGEKVSGAASRLIRSGARMQALLDDMVDYNRSKLGLGISIAPADTDLAQLFADELDQLRVVHPDRQVDLDVLGDCVGVWDGRRLQQLLGNLVLNAIKYGAQDAPVRVTVVGRDAEVLLEVRNVGDAIERSTLDRIFDPLQRGTNHQGGDASGSLGLGLYIAREIAKAHAGEIDARSDETETVFSVRLPRGK
;
A
#
# COMPACT_ATOMS: atom_id res chain seq x y z
N MET A 1 -43.18 42.54 25.00
CA MET A 1 -44.55 42.07 25.31
C MET A 1 -45.15 41.56 24.01
N TYR A 2 -44.75 40.36 23.58
CA TYR A 2 -45.36 39.06 23.89
C TYR A 2 -46.65 38.79 23.10
N SER A 3 -46.66 37.64 22.41
CA SER A 3 -47.80 36.97 21.76
C SER A 3 -48.05 37.28 20.29
N GLN A 4 -47.23 36.72 19.39
CA GLN A 4 -47.66 36.29 18.04
C GLN A 4 -46.78 35.16 17.45
N PHE A 5 -46.42 34.13 18.22
CA PHE A 5 -45.76 32.93 17.65
C PHE A 5 -46.08 31.67 18.46
N ALA A 6 -47.35 31.25 18.49
CA ALA A 6 -47.73 29.95 19.04
C ALA A 6 -49.11 29.49 18.52
N ASN A 7 -49.26 29.21 17.22
CA ASN A 7 -50.40 28.39 16.76
C ASN A 7 -50.29 27.78 15.35
N ARG A 8 -49.17 27.11 15.00
CA ARG A 8 -49.05 26.36 13.73
C ARG A 8 -48.28 25.04 13.82
N ARG A 9 -48.41 24.28 14.92
CA ARG A 9 -47.92 22.88 15.01
C ARG A 9 -48.91 21.94 15.72
N ARG A 10 -50.20 22.07 15.41
CA ARG A 10 -51.19 21.01 15.58
C ARG A 10 -51.86 20.82 14.23
N PHE A 11 -52.06 19.56 13.82
CA PHE A 11 -52.52 19.09 12.52
C PHE A 11 -51.44 18.90 11.45
N ARG A 12 -50.73 17.77 11.56
CA ARG A 12 -50.52 16.82 10.45
C ARG A 12 -50.31 15.43 11.04
N LYS A 13 -51.40 14.67 11.12
CA LYS A 13 -51.41 13.21 11.30
C LYS A 13 -51.99 12.61 10.02
N ASN A 14 -51.34 11.53 9.57
CA ASN A 14 -51.89 10.41 8.82
C ASN A 14 -52.30 10.63 7.36
N ALA A 15 -51.40 10.26 6.45
CA ALA A 15 -51.75 9.48 5.27
C ALA A 15 -50.50 8.76 4.73
N LEU A 16 -50.67 7.46 4.46
CA LEU A 16 -49.82 6.49 3.76
C LEU A 16 -48.92 5.59 4.62
N TYR A 17 -49.25 4.29 4.55
CA TYR A 17 -48.71 3.10 5.20
C TYR A 17 -49.15 2.86 6.65
N GLY A 18 -50.14 1.98 6.79
CA GLY A 18 -50.64 1.49 8.07
C GLY A 18 -49.64 0.58 8.75
N ILE A 19 -48.99 1.13 9.78
CA ILE A 19 -48.44 0.39 10.91
C ILE A 19 -48.94 1.16 12.14
N GLU A 20 -49.88 0.59 12.88
CA GLU A 20 -50.30 1.14 14.17
C GLU A 20 -49.14 0.97 15.16
N ILE A 21 -48.36 2.03 15.37
CA ILE A 21 -47.35 2.07 16.44
C ILE A 21 -48.09 2.27 17.76
N PHE A 22 -48.10 1.23 18.57
CA PHE A 22 -48.61 1.22 19.94
C PHE A 22 -47.78 2.20 20.77
N ARG A 23 -48.31 3.40 21.06
CA ARG A 23 -47.73 4.27 22.10
C ARG A 23 -48.08 3.69 23.46
N SER A 24 -47.24 2.76 23.93
CA SER A 24 -47.20 2.35 25.33
C SER A 24 -46.60 3.48 26.16
N VAL A 25 -47.44 4.13 26.96
CA VAL A 25 -47.00 5.05 28.01
C VAL A 25 -46.59 4.20 29.20
N SER A 26 -45.30 3.86 29.28
CA SER A 26 -44.61 3.38 30.49
C SER A 26 -43.15 3.80 30.36
N GLY A 27 -42.81 5.00 30.85
CA GLY A 27 -41.45 5.53 30.77
C GLY A 27 -40.49 4.74 31.64
N VAL A 28 -39.80 3.78 31.05
CA VAL A 28 -38.53 3.29 31.55
C VAL A 28 -37.46 4.11 30.83
N ASP A 29 -36.66 4.85 31.60
CA ASP A 29 -35.45 5.50 31.12
C ASP A 29 -34.50 4.39 30.65
N MET A 30 -34.38 4.21 29.33
CA MET A 30 -33.62 3.12 28.71
C MET A 30 -32.29 3.65 28.19
N ARG A 31 -31.20 2.91 28.37
CA ARG A 31 -29.87 3.28 27.86
C ARG A 31 -29.67 2.85 26.41
N LEU A 32 -28.84 3.58 25.66
CA LEU A 32 -28.58 3.31 24.23
C LEU A 32 -28.10 1.89 23.95
N SER A 33 -27.32 1.33 24.88
CA SER A 33 -26.89 -0.07 24.83
C SER A 33 -28.06 -1.04 24.81
N ASP A 34 -29.08 -0.82 25.65
CA ASP A 34 -30.16 -1.77 25.87
C ASP A 34 -31.10 -1.79 24.67
N PHE A 35 -31.46 -0.62 24.14
CA PHE A 35 -32.34 -0.64 22.97
C PHE A 35 -31.66 -1.09 21.67
N ILE A 36 -30.34 -0.93 21.52
CA ILE A 36 -29.65 -1.55 20.37
C ILE A 36 -29.87 -3.07 20.40
N LEU A 37 -29.83 -3.69 21.58
CA LEU A 37 -30.03 -5.12 21.76
C LEU A 37 -31.51 -5.51 21.63
N GLU A 38 -32.44 -4.73 22.20
CA GLU A 38 -33.89 -5.01 22.14
C GLU A 38 -34.49 -4.77 20.75
N HIS A 39 -33.99 -3.79 19.99
CA HIS A 39 -34.51 -3.38 18.68
C HIS A 39 -33.61 -3.83 17.50
N MET A 40 -32.74 -4.82 17.72
CA MET A 40 -31.75 -5.29 16.74
C MET A 40 -32.36 -5.58 15.36
N GLU A 41 -33.44 -6.35 15.29
CA GLU A 41 -34.07 -6.73 14.00
C GLU A 41 -34.59 -5.51 13.23
N ALA A 42 -35.18 -4.53 13.92
CA ALA A 42 -35.67 -3.31 13.28
C ALA A 42 -34.53 -2.46 12.72
N ILE A 43 -33.40 -2.40 13.45
CA ILE A 43 -32.19 -1.69 13.02
C ILE A 43 -31.59 -2.40 11.79
N LEU A 44 -31.42 -3.73 11.85
CA LEU A 44 -30.84 -4.54 10.78
C LEU A 44 -31.68 -4.49 9.51
N SER A 45 -33.02 -4.54 9.62
CA SER A 45 -33.92 -4.44 8.47
C SER A 45 -33.78 -3.10 7.76
N ARG A 46 -33.73 -1.98 8.49
CA ARG A 46 -33.52 -0.64 7.88
C ARG A 46 -32.14 -0.50 7.25
N TRP A 47 -31.13 -1.09 7.87
CA TRP A 47 -29.77 -1.07 7.32
C TRP A 47 -29.66 -1.92 6.05
N GLU A 48 -30.31 -3.09 6.00
CA GLU A 48 -30.32 -3.95 4.82
C GLU A 48 -30.94 -3.26 3.60
N GLU A 49 -32.07 -2.56 3.78
CA GLU A 49 -32.69 -1.76 2.71
C GLU A 49 -31.69 -0.76 2.11
N PHE A 50 -30.87 -0.12 2.95
CA PHE A 50 -29.82 0.79 2.49
C PHE A 50 -28.68 0.05 1.79
N ALA A 51 -28.16 -1.03 2.39
CA ALA A 51 -27.04 -1.80 1.84
C ALA A 51 -27.38 -2.36 0.44
N GLY A 52 -28.64 -2.76 0.23
CA GLY A 52 -29.15 -3.19 -1.08
C GLY A 52 -29.10 -2.12 -2.18
N THR A 53 -28.93 -0.84 -1.85
CA THR A 53 -28.81 0.26 -2.83
C THR A 53 -27.39 0.45 -3.37
N LEU A 54 -26.37 -0.17 -2.75
CA LEU A 54 -24.95 -0.01 -3.10
C LEU A 54 -24.54 -0.92 -4.27
N LEU A 55 -25.17 -0.73 -5.44
CA LEU A 55 -24.87 -1.48 -6.67
C LEU A 55 -23.59 -0.96 -7.37
N PRO A 56 -22.81 -1.83 -8.05
CA PRO A 56 -23.04 -3.26 -8.25
C PRO A 56 -22.52 -4.16 -7.11
N ALA A 57 -21.86 -3.62 -6.10
CA ALA A 57 -21.20 -4.41 -5.04
C ALA A 57 -22.20 -5.23 -4.20
N ALA A 58 -23.43 -4.76 -4.03
CA ALA A 58 -24.52 -5.51 -3.40
C ALA A 58 -25.11 -6.63 -4.28
N THR A 59 -24.72 -6.72 -5.56
CA THR A 59 -25.26 -7.71 -6.51
C THR A 59 -24.76 -9.11 -6.17
N GLY A 60 -25.65 -9.98 -5.67
CA GLY A 60 -25.32 -11.38 -5.35
C GLY A 60 -25.02 -11.65 -3.88
N MET A 61 -25.04 -10.63 -3.00
CA MET A 61 -25.01 -10.87 -1.56
C MET A 61 -26.30 -11.51 -1.07
N LYS A 62 -26.20 -12.60 -0.32
CA LYS A 62 -27.35 -13.17 0.40
C LYS A 62 -27.67 -12.28 1.60
N SER A 63 -28.95 -11.93 1.77
CA SER A 63 -29.51 -11.16 2.91
C SER A 63 -28.91 -11.55 4.28
N LEU A 64 -28.75 -12.86 4.52
CA LEU A 64 -28.18 -13.39 5.77
C LEU A 64 -26.73 -12.93 6.03
N ALA A 65 -25.88 -12.87 4.99
CA ALA A 65 -24.48 -12.46 5.12
C ALA A 65 -24.31 -10.93 5.26
N LEU A 66 -25.28 -10.15 4.80
CA LEU A 66 -25.35 -8.72 5.08
C LEU A 66 -25.67 -8.51 6.57
N ARG A 67 -26.70 -9.19 7.07
CA ARG A 67 -27.23 -8.99 8.43
C ARG A 67 -26.25 -9.42 9.53
N ASP A 68 -25.59 -10.56 9.38
CA ASP A 68 -24.75 -11.15 10.44
C ASP A 68 -23.62 -10.22 10.90
N HIS A 69 -22.96 -9.53 9.97
CA HIS A 69 -21.86 -8.62 10.34
C HIS A 69 -22.35 -7.29 10.92
N ALA A 70 -23.46 -6.77 10.42
CA ALA A 70 -24.07 -5.56 11.00
C ALA A 70 -24.53 -5.83 12.44
N GLN A 71 -25.03 -7.04 12.71
CA GLN A 71 -25.38 -7.48 14.06
C GLN A 71 -24.15 -7.50 14.97
N GLN A 72 -23.06 -8.15 14.55
CA GLN A 72 -21.82 -8.22 15.33
C GLN A 72 -21.23 -6.83 15.63
N LEU A 73 -21.33 -5.88 14.68
CA LEU A 73 -20.94 -4.49 14.90
C LEU A 73 -21.79 -3.83 15.98
N LEU A 74 -23.12 -3.97 15.91
CA LEU A 74 -24.04 -3.39 16.89
C LEU A 74 -23.87 -4.00 18.28
N GLU A 75 -23.65 -5.32 18.38
CA GLU A 75 -23.34 -6.00 19.64
C GLU A 75 -22.04 -5.50 20.25
N ALA A 76 -20.99 -5.31 19.43
CA ALA A 76 -19.73 -4.74 19.89
C ALA A 76 -19.90 -3.31 20.40
N VAL A 77 -20.70 -2.48 19.71
CA VAL A 77 -21.00 -1.11 20.12
C VAL A 77 -21.84 -1.07 21.41
N ALA A 78 -22.88 -1.91 21.53
CA ALA A 78 -23.70 -2.00 22.75
C ALA A 78 -22.89 -2.47 23.96
N LYS A 79 -21.94 -3.39 23.76
CA LYS A 79 -20.98 -3.81 24.78
C LYS A 79 -20.05 -2.66 25.19
N ASP A 80 -19.57 -1.86 24.23
CA ASP A 80 -18.71 -0.71 24.53
C ASP A 80 -19.45 0.34 25.36
N LEU A 81 -20.70 0.66 24.97
CA LEU A 81 -21.58 1.60 25.67
C LEU A 81 -21.87 1.18 27.12
N SER A 82 -22.05 -0.11 27.38
CA SER A 82 -22.33 -0.64 28.73
C SER A 82 -21.08 -0.80 29.61
N THR A 83 -19.88 -0.68 29.05
CA THR A 83 -18.63 -0.81 29.80
C THR A 83 -18.28 0.52 30.50
N PRO A 84 -17.92 0.52 31.81
CA PRO A 84 -17.45 1.73 32.49
C PRO A 84 -16.14 2.26 31.87
N GLN A 85 -16.03 3.57 31.69
CA GLN A 85 -14.85 4.22 31.11
C GLN A 85 -14.38 5.38 31.98
N SER A 86 -13.07 5.55 32.13
CA SER A 86 -12.52 6.76 32.75
C SER A 86 -12.48 7.92 31.74
N GLY A 87 -12.42 9.17 32.21
CA GLY A 87 -12.27 10.33 31.34
C GLY A 87 -10.98 10.31 30.51
N ALA A 88 -9.92 9.63 30.99
CA ALA A 88 -8.69 9.43 30.24
C ALA A 88 -8.89 8.42 29.08
N ASP A 89 -9.63 7.33 29.32
CA ASP A 89 -9.97 6.36 28.28
C ASP A 89 -10.84 6.97 27.18
N GLN A 90 -11.76 7.85 27.59
CA GLN A 90 -12.61 8.59 26.66
C GLN A 90 -11.80 9.57 25.80
N LEU A 91 -10.83 10.28 26.40
CA LEU A 91 -9.93 11.18 25.67
C LEU A 91 -9.08 10.41 24.64
N GLU A 92 -8.45 9.31 25.02
CA GLU A 92 -7.63 8.50 24.10
C GLU A 92 -8.47 7.88 22.97
N LYS A 93 -9.69 7.41 23.25
CA LYS A 93 -10.63 6.94 22.22
C LYS A 93 -11.03 8.05 21.26
N SER A 94 -11.34 9.26 21.76
CA SER A 94 -11.68 10.40 20.90
C SER A 94 -10.53 10.81 19.96
N MET A 95 -9.28 10.50 20.33
CA MET A 95 -8.08 10.71 19.52
C MET A 95 -7.72 9.50 18.63
N GLY A 96 -8.52 8.43 18.64
CA GLY A 96 -8.27 7.20 17.87
C GLY A 96 -7.11 6.34 18.39
N ARG A 97 -6.75 6.48 19.67
CA ARG A 97 -5.60 5.82 20.32
C ARG A 97 -5.98 4.69 21.28
N ALA A 98 -7.19 4.14 21.13
CA ALA A 98 -7.69 3.06 21.98
C ALA A 98 -6.71 1.86 22.00
N PRO A 99 -6.49 1.21 23.18
CA PRO A 99 -5.65 0.03 23.26
C PRO A 99 -6.18 -1.09 22.35
N ARG A 100 -5.35 -1.58 21.43
CA ARG A 100 -5.64 -2.82 20.70
C ARG A 100 -5.44 -3.99 21.66
N LEU A 101 -6.43 -4.86 21.79
CA LEU A 101 -6.25 -6.15 22.45
C LEU A 101 -5.26 -6.97 21.62
N ALA A 102 -4.07 -7.21 22.17
CA ALA A 102 -2.93 -7.79 21.45
C ALA A 102 -3.16 -9.24 20.97
N ASP A 103 -4.17 -9.93 21.49
CA ASP A 103 -4.41 -11.37 21.27
C ASP A 103 -5.85 -11.74 20.87
N ALA A 104 -6.70 -10.77 20.51
CA ALA A 104 -8.06 -11.08 20.05
C ALA A 104 -8.07 -11.47 18.55
N PRO A 105 -8.91 -12.43 18.13
CA PRO A 105 -9.27 -12.57 16.71
C PRO A 105 -9.80 -11.23 16.16
N GLU A 106 -9.77 -11.06 14.83
CA GLU A 106 -10.20 -9.84 14.14
C GLU A 106 -11.44 -9.20 14.81
N THR A 107 -11.40 -7.88 15.05
CA THR A 107 -12.55 -7.17 15.64
C THR A 107 -13.76 -7.24 14.69
N ALA A 108 -14.98 -7.08 15.20
CA ALA A 108 -16.18 -7.05 14.33
C ALA A 108 -16.04 -6.02 13.19
N ALA A 109 -15.38 -4.88 13.45
CA ALA A 109 -15.05 -3.87 12.45
C ALA A 109 -14.05 -4.36 11.39
N GLN A 110 -13.03 -5.13 11.78
CA GLN A 110 -12.07 -5.73 10.87
C GLN A 110 -12.70 -6.85 10.02
N THR A 111 -13.46 -7.75 10.65
CA THR A 111 -14.20 -8.82 9.96
C THR A 111 -15.20 -8.25 8.95
N HIS A 112 -15.96 -7.21 9.34
CA HIS A 112 -16.85 -6.51 8.42
C HIS A 112 -16.08 -5.92 7.22
N ALA A 113 -14.98 -5.20 7.48
CA ALA A 113 -14.14 -4.63 6.43
C ALA A 113 -13.57 -5.69 5.46
N LEU A 114 -13.09 -6.82 5.99
CA LEU A 114 -12.58 -7.95 5.21
C LEU A 114 -13.62 -8.45 4.20
N LEU A 115 -14.84 -8.68 4.68
CA LEU A 115 -15.91 -9.28 3.89
C LEU A 115 -16.43 -8.30 2.83
N ARG A 116 -16.43 -6.99 3.14
CA ARG A 116 -16.72 -5.94 2.15
C ARG A 116 -15.66 -5.88 1.05
N ALA A 117 -14.38 -5.95 1.40
CA ALA A 117 -13.31 -6.00 0.42
C ALA A 117 -13.42 -7.23 -0.50
N GLN A 118 -13.69 -8.41 0.07
CA GLN A 118 -13.88 -9.65 -0.71
C GLN A 118 -15.09 -9.60 -1.62
N SER A 119 -16.11 -8.83 -1.25
CA SER A 119 -17.33 -8.67 -2.04
C SER A 119 -17.27 -7.50 -3.03
N GLY A 120 -16.11 -6.86 -3.17
CA GLY A 120 -15.89 -5.81 -4.18
C GLY A 120 -16.43 -4.43 -3.82
N PHE A 121 -16.69 -4.16 -2.54
CA PHE A 121 -17.02 -2.81 -2.08
C PHE A 121 -15.81 -1.89 -2.24
N ASP A 122 -16.05 -0.61 -2.48
CA ASP A 122 -15.04 0.44 -2.30
C ASP A 122 -15.11 1.06 -0.88
N ILE A 123 -14.10 1.86 -0.55
CA ILE A 123 -13.98 2.48 0.78
C ILE A 123 -15.13 3.48 1.07
N ASN A 124 -15.65 4.16 0.06
CA ASN A 124 -16.75 5.12 0.24
C ASN A 124 -18.06 4.38 0.51
N GLN A 125 -18.27 3.23 -0.13
CA GLN A 125 -19.41 2.35 0.13
C GLN A 125 -19.36 1.79 1.56
N LEU A 126 -18.19 1.34 2.02
CA LEU A 126 -17.98 0.91 3.41
C LEU A 126 -18.34 2.03 4.41
N ILE A 127 -17.83 3.25 4.20
CA ILE A 127 -18.16 4.40 5.06
C ILE A 127 -19.65 4.76 4.97
N ALA A 128 -20.28 4.59 3.80
CA ALA A 128 -21.70 4.83 3.63
C ALA A 128 -22.57 3.86 4.47
N GLU A 129 -22.18 2.58 4.59
CA GLU A 129 -22.87 1.61 5.45
C GLU A 129 -22.84 2.02 6.93
N TYR A 130 -21.70 2.45 7.45
CA TYR A 130 -21.60 2.96 8.83
C TYR A 130 -22.45 4.22 9.04
N ARG A 131 -22.47 5.15 8.08
CA ARG A 131 -23.31 6.35 8.14
C ARG A 131 -24.79 5.99 8.18
N ALA A 132 -25.21 5.01 7.39
CA ALA A 132 -26.59 4.52 7.38
C ALA A 132 -26.95 3.81 8.67
N LEU A 133 -26.07 2.93 9.19
CA LEU A 133 -26.26 2.24 10.46
C LEU A 133 -26.45 3.23 11.61
N ARG A 134 -25.54 4.21 11.74
CA ARG A 134 -25.62 5.29 12.73
C ARG A 134 -26.94 6.05 12.64
N ALA A 135 -27.34 6.44 11.43
CA ALA A 135 -28.59 7.17 11.22
C ALA A 135 -29.84 6.31 11.49
N SER A 136 -29.79 4.99 11.29
CA SER A 136 -30.89 4.08 11.61
C SER A 136 -31.08 3.96 13.12
N VAL A 137 -30.00 3.72 13.87
CA VAL A 137 -30.02 3.62 15.33
C VAL A 137 -30.55 4.92 15.96
N LEU A 138 -29.92 6.05 15.64
CA LEU A 138 -30.28 7.34 16.27
C LEU A 138 -31.70 7.79 15.92
N ARG A 139 -32.18 7.55 14.70
CA ARG A 139 -33.56 7.93 14.33
C ARG A 139 -34.58 7.06 15.03
N LEU A 140 -34.39 5.73 15.08
CA LEU A 140 -35.29 4.85 15.80
C LEU A 140 -35.33 5.21 17.30
N TRP A 141 -34.16 5.49 17.89
CA TRP A 141 -34.06 5.90 19.30
C TRP A 141 -34.84 7.19 19.57
N MET A 142 -34.56 8.24 18.79
CA MET A 142 -35.14 9.57 19.00
C MET A 142 -36.65 9.64 18.67
N ASP A 143 -37.17 8.69 17.88
CA ASP A 143 -38.61 8.58 17.60
C ASP A 143 -39.38 8.00 18.80
N GLU A 144 -38.73 7.21 19.66
CA GLU A 144 -39.34 6.51 20.79
C GLU A 144 -39.13 7.20 22.14
N PHE A 145 -37.98 7.87 22.36
CA PHE A 145 -37.61 8.46 23.65
C PHE A 145 -37.49 9.99 23.61
N GLU A 146 -37.96 10.66 24.67
CA GLU A 146 -37.73 12.11 24.83
C GLU A 146 -36.28 12.39 25.28
N PRO A 147 -35.65 13.50 24.82
CA PRO A 147 -34.26 13.80 25.17
C PRO A 147 -34.08 14.09 26.68
N ASP A 148 -33.13 13.41 27.33
CA ASP A 148 -32.62 13.73 28.68
C ASP A 148 -31.07 13.79 28.65
N SER A 149 -30.48 14.32 29.72
CA SER A 149 -29.04 14.42 29.96
C SER A 149 -28.28 13.09 29.77
N HIS A 150 -28.80 11.97 30.26
CA HIS A 150 -28.19 10.64 30.05
C HIS A 150 -28.20 10.20 28.58
N HIS A 151 -29.23 10.59 27.82
CA HIS A 151 -29.28 10.32 26.37
C HIS A 151 -28.21 11.08 25.59
N VAL A 152 -27.82 12.28 26.03
CA VAL A 152 -26.74 13.05 25.38
C VAL A 152 -25.41 12.34 25.54
N GLU A 153 -25.11 11.82 26.73
CA GLU A 153 -23.88 11.05 26.99
C GLU A 153 -23.83 9.78 26.12
N ASP A 154 -24.94 9.04 26.06
CA ASP A 154 -25.04 7.83 25.25
C ASP A 154 -24.86 8.11 23.75
N ILE A 155 -25.42 9.22 23.24
CA ILE A 155 -25.21 9.64 21.84
C ILE A 155 -23.73 9.95 21.57
N VAL A 156 -23.06 10.65 22.50
CA VAL A 156 -21.62 10.96 22.36
C VAL A 156 -20.80 9.67 22.32
N ARG A 157 -21.00 8.78 23.30
CA ARG A 157 -20.28 7.49 23.37
C ARG A 157 -20.56 6.59 22.17
N PHE A 158 -21.79 6.59 21.65
CA PHE A 158 -22.14 5.85 20.45
C PHE A 158 -21.43 6.38 19.20
N ASN A 159 -21.37 7.71 19.04
CA ASN A 159 -20.63 8.31 17.93
C ASN A 159 -19.14 7.99 18.02
N GLU A 160 -18.54 8.05 19.21
CA GLU A 160 -17.14 7.65 19.43
C GLU A 160 -16.90 6.18 19.07
N ALA A 161 -17.79 5.27 19.49
CA ALA A 161 -17.69 3.84 19.16
C ALA A 161 -17.81 3.58 17.65
N ILE A 162 -18.72 4.27 16.95
CA ILE A 162 -18.87 4.17 15.50
C ILE A 162 -17.65 4.75 14.78
N ASP A 163 -17.14 5.91 15.19
CA ASP A 163 -15.99 6.53 14.54
C ASP A 163 -14.72 5.69 14.73
N GLN A 164 -14.56 5.05 15.89
CA GLN A 164 -13.51 4.04 16.14
C GLN A 164 -13.66 2.83 15.20
N ALA A 165 -14.86 2.27 15.08
CA ALA A 165 -15.13 1.15 14.17
C ALA A 165 -14.84 1.52 12.70
N ILE A 166 -15.20 2.73 12.26
CA ILE A 166 -14.87 3.24 10.93
C ILE A 166 -13.36 3.31 10.73
N ALA A 167 -12.62 3.91 11.68
CA ALA A 167 -11.17 4.06 11.59
C ALA A 167 -10.45 2.69 11.50
N GLU A 168 -10.89 1.72 12.30
CA GLU A 168 -10.40 0.35 12.25
C GLU A 168 -10.72 -0.32 10.92
N SER A 169 -11.98 -0.28 10.49
CA SER A 169 -12.43 -0.86 9.22
C SER A 169 -11.70 -0.28 8.02
N VAL A 170 -11.54 1.05 7.94
CA VAL A 170 -10.83 1.73 6.85
C VAL A 170 -9.38 1.29 6.79
N SER A 171 -8.69 1.27 7.93
CA SER A 171 -7.29 0.88 8.02
C SER A 171 -7.09 -0.57 7.58
N PHE A 172 -7.95 -1.47 8.08
CA PHE A 172 -7.90 -2.89 7.75
C PHE A 172 -8.26 -3.15 6.28
N PHE A 173 -9.34 -2.54 5.78
CA PHE A 173 -9.77 -2.63 4.38
C PHE A 173 -8.65 -2.23 3.42
N SER A 174 -8.02 -1.06 3.67
CA SER A 174 -6.94 -0.56 2.83
C SER A 174 -5.73 -1.50 2.85
N ALA A 175 -5.34 -1.98 4.04
CA ALA A 175 -4.25 -2.94 4.18
C ALA A 175 -4.55 -4.26 3.42
N TYR A 176 -5.77 -4.79 3.55
CA TYR A 176 -6.19 -6.02 2.88
C TYR A 176 -6.21 -5.87 1.37
N VAL A 177 -6.85 -4.83 0.83
CA VAL A 177 -6.92 -4.59 -0.62
C VAL A 177 -5.53 -4.41 -1.22
N ASN A 178 -4.66 -3.64 -0.55
CA ASN A 178 -3.28 -3.47 -0.98
C ASN A 178 -2.50 -4.80 -0.96
N ARG A 179 -2.66 -5.61 0.09
CA ARG A 179 -2.03 -6.92 0.20
C ARG A 179 -2.51 -7.87 -0.90
N ALA A 180 -3.81 -7.96 -1.13
CA ALA A 180 -4.41 -8.81 -2.17
C ALA A 180 -3.94 -8.37 -3.57
N ARG A 181 -3.96 -7.06 -3.84
CA ARG A 181 -3.43 -6.49 -5.09
C ARG A 181 -1.97 -6.86 -5.29
N ASN A 182 -1.15 -6.73 -4.24
CA ASN A 182 0.24 -7.10 -4.31
C ASN A 182 0.38 -8.60 -4.61
N LEU A 183 -0.24 -9.50 -3.85
CA LEU A 183 -0.16 -10.94 -4.11
C LEU A 183 -0.52 -11.32 -5.56
N LEU A 184 -1.58 -10.71 -6.12
CA LEU A 184 -1.99 -10.93 -7.50
C LEU A 184 -0.93 -10.47 -8.51
N LEU A 185 -0.34 -9.28 -8.29
CA LEU A 185 0.75 -8.78 -9.12
C LEU A 185 2.01 -9.67 -9.04
N GLY A 186 2.33 -10.22 -7.86
CA GLY A 186 3.44 -11.15 -7.67
C GLY A 186 3.23 -12.48 -8.40
N MET A 187 2.02 -13.05 -8.33
CA MET A 187 1.64 -14.26 -9.05
C MET A 187 1.71 -14.06 -10.57
N LEU A 188 1.15 -12.95 -11.07
CA LEU A 188 1.22 -12.62 -12.50
C LEU A 188 2.66 -12.45 -12.98
N GLY A 189 3.52 -11.85 -12.15
CA GLY A 189 4.95 -11.74 -12.40
C GLY A 189 5.63 -13.10 -12.58
N HIS A 190 5.34 -14.05 -11.69
CA HIS A 190 5.84 -15.42 -11.76
C HIS A 190 5.35 -16.16 -13.02
N ASP A 191 4.04 -16.10 -13.30
CA ASP A 191 3.44 -16.89 -14.37
C ASP A 191 3.77 -16.33 -15.76
N MET A 192 4.13 -15.05 -15.86
CA MET A 192 4.68 -14.45 -17.08
C MET A 192 6.16 -14.77 -17.32
N ARG A 193 6.92 -15.12 -16.27
CA ARG A 193 8.35 -15.47 -16.38
C ARG A 193 8.56 -16.71 -17.26
N SER A 194 7.75 -17.76 -17.08
CA SER A 194 7.89 -19.02 -17.81
C SER A 194 7.66 -18.91 -19.33
N PRO A 195 6.55 -18.34 -19.84
CA PRO A 195 6.36 -18.18 -21.29
C PRO A 195 7.42 -17.26 -21.90
N LEU A 196 7.90 -16.28 -21.14
CA LEU A 196 8.98 -15.40 -21.58
C LEU A 196 10.31 -16.13 -21.75
N GLN A 197 10.68 -16.98 -20.78
CA GLN A 197 11.86 -17.84 -20.88
C GLN A 197 11.80 -18.74 -22.11
N THR A 198 10.63 -19.33 -22.41
CA THR A 198 10.43 -20.15 -23.62
C THR A 198 10.67 -19.35 -24.91
N ILE A 199 10.19 -18.10 -24.98
CA ILE A 199 10.44 -17.20 -26.12
C ILE A 199 11.93 -16.92 -26.27
N GLN A 200 12.62 -16.63 -25.15
CA GLN A 200 14.06 -16.35 -25.16
C GLN A 200 14.87 -17.56 -25.63
N ILE A 201 14.61 -18.76 -25.09
CA ILE A 201 15.32 -19.99 -25.47
C ILE A 201 15.12 -20.30 -26.95
N THR A 202 13.87 -20.17 -27.43
CA THR A 202 13.54 -20.41 -28.85
C THR A 202 14.22 -19.39 -29.76
N ALA A 203 14.27 -18.12 -29.36
CA ALA A 203 14.99 -17.09 -30.09
C ALA A 203 16.51 -17.37 -30.10
N SER A 204 17.10 -17.73 -28.97
CA SER A 204 18.52 -18.12 -28.90
C SER A 204 18.85 -19.31 -29.80
N TYR A 205 17.96 -20.30 -29.84
CA TYR A 205 18.08 -21.44 -30.75
C TYR A 205 18.03 -21.00 -32.23
N LEU A 206 17.08 -20.14 -32.60
CA LEU A 206 16.97 -19.59 -33.96
C LEU A 206 18.19 -18.75 -34.36
N ALA A 207 18.77 -18.00 -33.42
CA ALA A 207 20.01 -17.26 -33.66
C ALA A 207 21.20 -18.22 -33.90
N ALA A 208 21.30 -19.30 -33.11
CA ALA A 208 22.36 -20.29 -33.22
C ALA A 208 22.30 -21.11 -34.52
N LEU A 209 21.11 -21.38 -35.05
CA LEU A 209 20.92 -22.05 -36.35
C LEU A 209 21.47 -21.26 -37.53
N ASN A 210 21.73 -19.96 -37.35
CA ASN A 210 22.26 -19.05 -38.37
C ASN A 210 21.50 -19.15 -39.71
N ALA A 211 20.18 -19.28 -39.64
CA ALA A 211 19.26 -19.53 -40.76
C ALA A 211 19.04 -18.29 -41.68
N GLY A 212 20.12 -17.53 -41.91
CA GLY A 212 20.15 -16.27 -42.64
C GLY A 212 20.13 -15.02 -41.74
N GLU A 213 20.80 -13.95 -42.17
CA GLU A 213 20.95 -12.70 -41.40
C GLU A 213 19.62 -12.12 -40.90
N LYS A 214 18.55 -12.22 -41.68
CA LYS A 214 17.22 -11.72 -41.30
C LYS A 214 16.63 -12.50 -40.11
N VAL A 215 16.84 -13.82 -40.05
CA VAL A 215 16.34 -14.68 -38.97
C VAL A 215 17.18 -14.48 -37.72
N SER A 216 18.51 -14.47 -37.84
CA SER A 216 19.43 -14.19 -36.73
C SER A 216 19.21 -12.78 -36.14
N GLY A 217 18.94 -11.79 -36.98
CA GLY A 217 18.61 -10.43 -36.55
C GLY A 217 17.25 -10.34 -35.84
N ALA A 218 16.23 -11.06 -36.32
CA ALA A 218 14.92 -11.13 -35.65
C ALA A 218 14.99 -11.86 -34.30
N ALA A 219 15.72 -12.97 -34.24
CA ALA A 219 16.01 -13.70 -33.02
C ALA A 219 16.74 -12.83 -31.99
N SER A 220 17.77 -12.10 -32.42
CA SER A 220 18.51 -11.17 -31.55
C SER A 220 17.61 -10.07 -30.96
N ARG A 221 16.65 -9.56 -31.75
CA ARG A 221 15.64 -8.60 -31.24
C ARG A 221 14.71 -9.23 -30.21
N LEU A 222 14.27 -10.47 -30.42
CA LEU A 222 13.44 -11.22 -29.47
C LEU A 222 14.17 -11.49 -28.16
N ILE A 223 15.44 -11.89 -28.19
CA ILE A 223 16.27 -12.10 -27.00
C ILE A 223 16.36 -10.81 -26.18
N ARG A 224 16.69 -9.68 -26.82
CA ARG A 224 16.79 -8.37 -26.13
C ARG A 224 15.45 -7.92 -25.54
N SER A 225 14.35 -8.06 -26.27
CA SER A 225 13.01 -7.75 -25.76
C SER A 225 12.61 -8.68 -24.62
N GLY A 226 12.96 -9.97 -24.71
CA GLY A 226 12.76 -10.96 -23.67
C GLY A 226 13.49 -10.59 -22.39
N ALA A 227 14.78 -10.26 -22.49
CA ALA A 227 15.60 -9.88 -21.33
C ALA A 227 15.06 -8.63 -20.63
N ARG A 228 14.60 -7.63 -21.41
CA ARG A 228 13.94 -6.45 -20.84
C ARG A 228 12.66 -6.79 -20.09
N MET A 229 11.78 -7.61 -20.67
CA MET A 229 10.56 -8.05 -19.97
C MET A 229 10.88 -8.83 -18.70
N GLN A 230 11.93 -9.65 -18.72
CA GLN A 230 12.34 -10.45 -17.57
C GLN A 230 12.75 -9.55 -16.40
N ALA A 231 13.60 -8.55 -16.68
CA ALA A 231 14.00 -7.56 -15.68
C ALA A 231 12.80 -6.82 -15.08
N LEU A 232 11.82 -6.42 -15.90
CA LEU A 232 10.61 -5.75 -15.40
C LEU A 232 9.74 -6.66 -14.51
N LEU A 233 9.64 -7.94 -14.85
CA LEU A 233 8.91 -8.92 -14.03
C LEU A 233 9.64 -9.17 -12.70
N ASP A 234 10.96 -9.26 -12.73
CA ASP A 234 11.76 -9.45 -11.51
C ASP A 234 11.68 -8.22 -10.59
N ASP A 235 11.80 -7.01 -11.15
CA ASP A 235 11.60 -5.74 -10.43
C ASP A 235 10.21 -5.66 -9.80
N MET A 236 9.17 -6.10 -10.52
CA MET A 236 7.80 -6.12 -10.05
C MET A 236 7.60 -7.10 -8.89
N VAL A 237 8.22 -8.29 -8.95
CA VAL A 237 8.17 -9.28 -7.88
C VAL A 237 8.92 -8.77 -6.63
N ASP A 238 10.10 -8.19 -6.80
CA ASP A 238 10.87 -7.63 -5.68
C ASP A 238 10.13 -6.45 -5.02
N TYR A 239 9.56 -5.55 -5.81
CA TYR A 239 8.68 -4.47 -5.33
C TYR A 239 7.52 -5.03 -4.50
N ASN A 240 6.89 -6.09 -5.00
CA ASN A 240 5.76 -6.72 -4.35
C ASN A 240 6.10 -7.27 -2.96
N ARG A 241 7.19 -8.04 -2.88
CA ARG A 241 7.67 -8.65 -1.65
C ARG A 241 8.02 -7.58 -0.61
N SER A 242 8.70 -6.52 -1.05
CA SER A 242 9.01 -5.37 -0.20
C SER A 242 7.72 -4.71 0.35
N LYS A 243 6.70 -4.50 -0.49
CA LYS A 243 5.40 -3.96 -0.04
C LYS A 243 4.61 -4.88 0.90
N LEU A 244 4.88 -6.18 0.88
CA LEU A 244 4.34 -7.15 1.83
C LEU A 244 5.13 -7.22 3.14
N GLY A 245 6.18 -6.40 3.30
CA GLY A 245 7.04 -6.39 4.49
C GLY A 245 8.06 -7.53 4.52
N LEU A 246 8.17 -8.33 3.46
CA LEU A 246 9.10 -9.45 3.37
C LEU A 246 10.51 -9.04 2.93
N GLY A 247 10.69 -7.79 2.50
CA GLY A 247 11.95 -7.29 1.95
C GLY A 247 12.42 -8.04 0.69
N ILE A 248 13.65 -7.76 0.28
CA ILE A 248 14.33 -8.51 -0.78
C ILE A 248 15.01 -9.74 -0.16
N SER A 249 14.79 -10.91 -0.78
CA SER A 249 15.47 -12.14 -0.37
C SER A 249 16.93 -12.09 -0.77
N ILE A 250 17.82 -12.33 0.19
CA ILE A 250 19.27 -12.40 0.00
C ILE A 250 19.79 -13.77 0.39
N ALA A 251 20.85 -14.21 -0.28
CA ALA A 251 21.64 -15.39 0.05
C ALA A 251 23.10 -14.96 0.28
N PRO A 252 23.46 -14.53 1.51
CA PRO A 252 24.79 -14.02 1.80
C PRO A 252 25.87 -15.09 1.64
N ALA A 253 27.01 -14.71 1.06
CA ALA A 253 28.19 -15.54 0.89
C ALA A 253 29.47 -14.67 0.92
N ASP A 254 30.62 -15.30 1.15
CA ASP A 254 31.92 -14.64 1.03
C ASP A 254 32.07 -14.04 -0.38
N THR A 255 32.21 -12.73 -0.44
CA THR A 255 32.17 -11.94 -1.67
C THR A 255 33.26 -10.88 -1.64
N ASP A 256 34.03 -10.81 -2.74
CA ASP A 256 34.91 -9.67 -3.01
C ASP A 256 34.15 -8.66 -3.89
N LEU A 257 33.73 -7.54 -3.28
CA LEU A 257 32.95 -6.52 -3.98
C LEU A 257 33.75 -5.81 -5.07
N ALA A 258 35.09 -5.76 -4.97
CA ALA A 258 35.91 -5.13 -5.99
C ALA A 258 35.86 -5.91 -7.30
N GLN A 259 36.09 -7.22 -7.24
CA GLN A 259 36.01 -8.10 -8.42
C GLN A 259 34.59 -8.16 -8.97
N LEU A 260 33.60 -8.33 -8.09
CA LEU A 260 32.20 -8.43 -8.47
C LEU A 260 31.70 -7.19 -9.23
N PHE A 261 32.08 -5.99 -8.77
CA PHE A 261 31.72 -4.74 -9.41
C PHE A 261 32.52 -4.49 -10.68
N ALA A 262 33.80 -4.87 -10.75
CA ALA A 262 34.55 -4.83 -12.00
C ALA A 262 33.88 -5.64 -13.11
N ASP A 263 33.46 -6.88 -12.80
CA ASP A 263 32.79 -7.77 -13.76
C ASP A 263 31.45 -7.19 -14.28
N GLU A 264 30.69 -6.52 -13.42
CA GLU A 264 29.43 -5.86 -13.80
C GLU A 264 29.68 -4.63 -14.67
N LEU A 265 30.66 -3.80 -14.32
CA LEU A 265 30.99 -2.60 -15.11
C LEU A 265 31.54 -2.96 -16.49
N ASP A 266 32.30 -4.04 -16.61
CA ASP A 266 32.75 -4.55 -17.92
C ASP A 266 31.59 -4.94 -18.82
N GLN A 267 30.55 -5.58 -18.28
CA GLN A 267 29.33 -5.87 -19.04
C GLN A 267 28.61 -4.60 -19.47
N LEU A 268 28.50 -3.61 -18.59
CA LEU A 268 27.85 -2.34 -18.90
C LEU A 268 28.62 -1.55 -19.97
N ARG A 269 29.97 -1.58 -19.95
CA ARG A 269 30.83 -0.96 -20.99
C ARG A 269 30.59 -1.59 -22.37
N VAL A 270 30.36 -2.90 -22.44
CA VAL A 270 30.03 -3.59 -23.70
C VAL A 270 28.68 -3.14 -24.24
N VAL A 271 27.69 -2.91 -23.37
CA VAL A 271 26.34 -2.49 -23.77
C VAL A 271 26.29 -1.00 -24.11
N HIS A 272 27.13 -0.19 -23.47
CA HIS A 272 27.20 1.27 -23.64
C HIS A 272 28.61 1.73 -24.05
N PRO A 273 29.09 1.35 -25.26
CA PRO A 273 30.46 1.63 -25.70
C PRO A 273 30.75 3.14 -25.84
N ASP A 274 29.73 3.96 -26.04
CA ASP A 274 29.83 5.41 -26.15
C ASP A 274 29.87 6.13 -24.78
N ARG A 275 29.86 5.38 -23.68
CA ARG A 275 29.86 5.92 -22.32
C ARG A 275 31.14 5.50 -21.59
N GLN A 276 31.86 6.48 -21.06
CA GLN A 276 32.98 6.20 -20.18
C GLN A 276 32.47 5.86 -18.77
N VAL A 277 32.91 4.71 -18.25
CA VAL A 277 32.60 4.25 -16.90
C VAL A 277 33.90 3.85 -16.23
N ASP A 278 34.29 4.55 -15.17
CA ASP A 278 35.55 4.37 -14.46
C ASP A 278 35.32 3.67 -13.11
N LEU A 279 36.26 2.84 -12.67
CA LEU A 279 36.21 2.15 -11.38
C LEU A 279 37.49 2.42 -10.58
N ASP A 280 37.33 2.95 -9.38
CA ASP A 280 38.40 3.13 -8.40
C ASP A 280 38.12 2.26 -7.16
N VAL A 281 39.07 1.42 -6.77
CA VAL A 281 38.96 0.54 -5.60
C VAL A 281 40.07 0.87 -4.60
N LEU A 282 39.69 1.05 -3.34
CA LEU A 282 40.59 1.40 -2.24
C LEU A 282 40.32 0.52 -1.02
N GLY A 283 41.36 -0.06 -0.43
CA GLY A 283 41.24 -0.90 0.77
C GLY A 283 40.71 -2.31 0.50
N ASP A 284 40.45 -3.06 1.58
CA ASP A 284 39.91 -4.42 1.52
C ASP A 284 38.39 -4.41 1.28
N CYS A 285 37.89 -5.08 0.25
CA CYS A 285 36.46 -5.09 -0.10
C CYS A 285 35.79 -6.45 0.11
N VAL A 286 36.41 -7.35 0.88
CA VAL A 286 35.90 -8.70 1.14
C VAL A 286 34.93 -8.73 2.33
N GLY A 287 33.85 -9.49 2.23
CA GLY A 287 32.90 -9.68 3.32
C GLY A 287 31.74 -10.57 2.93
N VAL A 288 30.71 -10.63 3.77
CA VAL A 288 29.56 -11.53 3.59
C VAL A 288 28.35 -10.77 3.07
N TRP A 289 28.01 -10.97 1.80
CA TRP A 289 26.86 -10.35 1.13
C TRP A 289 26.27 -11.24 0.04
N ASP A 290 25.09 -10.91 -0.47
CA ASP A 290 24.57 -11.52 -1.70
C ASP A 290 25.11 -10.76 -2.92
N GLY A 291 26.17 -11.30 -3.53
CA GLY A 291 26.83 -10.68 -4.68
C GLY A 291 25.89 -10.42 -5.86
N ARG A 292 24.97 -11.33 -6.16
CA ARG A 292 24.03 -11.15 -7.28
C ARG A 292 23.12 -9.94 -7.05
N ARG A 293 22.62 -9.76 -5.82
CA ARG A 293 21.81 -8.60 -5.46
C ARG A 293 22.65 -7.33 -5.48
N LEU A 294 23.89 -7.35 -5.02
CA LEU A 294 24.75 -6.16 -5.08
C LEU A 294 25.16 -5.77 -6.51
N GLN A 295 25.32 -6.72 -7.44
CA GLN A 295 25.46 -6.40 -8.87
C GLN A 295 24.21 -5.68 -9.41
N GLN A 296 23.01 -6.18 -9.06
CA GLN A 296 21.75 -5.52 -9.44
C GLN A 296 21.65 -4.10 -8.86
N LEU A 297 22.10 -3.89 -7.62
CA LEU A 297 22.19 -2.55 -7.01
C LEU A 297 23.10 -1.65 -7.83
N LEU A 298 24.32 -2.09 -8.14
CA LEU A 298 25.29 -1.30 -8.90
C LEU A 298 24.76 -0.97 -10.30
N GLY A 299 24.26 -1.97 -11.01
CA GLY A 299 23.68 -1.79 -12.35
C GLY A 299 22.56 -0.77 -12.36
N ASN A 300 21.68 -0.77 -11.36
CA ASN A 300 20.62 0.23 -11.23
C ASN A 300 21.16 1.65 -11.06
N LEU A 301 22.22 1.84 -10.25
CA LEU A 301 22.83 3.16 -10.05
C LEU A 301 23.60 3.63 -11.29
N VAL A 302 24.38 2.75 -11.92
CA VAL A 302 25.19 3.10 -13.09
C VAL A 302 24.31 3.37 -14.31
N LEU A 303 23.27 2.57 -14.54
CA LEU A 303 22.31 2.84 -15.63
C LEU A 303 21.54 4.16 -15.39
N ASN A 304 21.27 4.52 -14.14
CA ASN A 304 20.71 5.83 -13.81
C ASN A 304 21.70 6.95 -14.16
N ALA A 305 22.96 6.82 -13.73
CA ALA A 305 24.03 7.76 -14.03
C ALA A 305 24.29 7.90 -15.55
N ILE A 306 24.24 6.82 -16.32
CA ILE A 306 24.37 6.84 -17.79
C ILE A 306 23.19 7.58 -18.44
N LYS A 307 21.97 7.36 -17.94
CA LYS A 307 20.75 7.93 -18.50
C LYS A 307 20.62 9.43 -18.23
N TYR A 308 20.99 9.88 -17.04
CA TYR A 308 20.80 11.27 -16.60
C TYR A 308 22.09 12.09 -16.58
N GLY A 309 23.25 11.45 -16.77
CA GLY A 309 24.53 12.13 -16.82
C GLY A 309 24.89 12.67 -18.19
N ALA A 310 25.64 13.77 -18.20
CA ALA A 310 26.23 14.39 -19.37
C ALA A 310 26.98 13.35 -20.21
N GLN A 311 26.83 13.43 -21.54
CA GLN A 311 27.28 12.39 -22.46
C GLN A 311 28.80 12.32 -22.62
N ASP A 312 29.46 13.45 -22.41
CA ASP A 312 30.91 13.68 -22.51
C ASP A 312 31.65 13.55 -21.17
N ALA A 313 30.95 13.25 -20.09
CA ALA A 313 31.54 13.04 -18.76
C ALA A 313 31.50 11.56 -18.34
N PRO A 314 32.54 11.06 -17.64
CA PRO A 314 32.56 9.70 -17.15
C PRO A 314 31.59 9.50 -15.99
N VAL A 315 30.99 8.30 -15.92
CA VAL A 315 30.38 7.79 -14.69
C VAL A 315 31.50 7.21 -13.85
N ARG A 316 31.73 7.74 -12.64
CA ARG A 316 32.77 7.25 -11.74
C ARG A 316 32.17 6.38 -10.65
N VAL A 317 32.69 5.17 -10.52
CA VAL A 317 32.34 4.23 -9.46
C VAL A 317 33.52 4.12 -8.52
N THR A 318 33.31 4.39 -7.23
CA THR A 318 34.36 4.26 -6.21
C THR A 318 33.92 3.26 -5.15
N VAL A 319 34.80 2.33 -4.82
CA VAL A 319 34.58 1.30 -3.80
C VAL A 319 35.67 1.45 -2.74
N VAL A 320 35.28 1.79 -1.52
CA VAL A 320 36.21 2.02 -0.41
C VAL A 320 35.93 1.03 0.71
N GLY A 321 36.84 0.09 0.87
CA GLY A 321 36.92 -0.80 2.02
C GLY A 321 37.34 -0.05 3.28
N ARG A 322 36.50 -0.10 4.31
CA ARG A 322 36.80 0.37 5.68
C ARG A 322 36.71 -0.80 6.65
N ASP A 323 37.16 -0.60 7.89
CA ASP A 323 37.21 -1.68 8.89
C ASP A 323 35.85 -2.34 9.15
N ALA A 324 34.77 -1.55 9.25
CA ALA A 324 33.43 -2.05 9.60
C ALA A 324 32.43 -2.12 8.42
N GLU A 325 32.74 -1.47 7.31
CA GLU A 325 31.82 -1.30 6.18
C GLU A 325 32.58 -1.16 4.85
N VAL A 326 31.89 -1.36 3.74
CA VAL A 326 32.32 -0.96 2.41
C VAL A 326 31.44 0.20 1.93
N LEU A 327 32.07 1.28 1.48
CA LEU A 327 31.38 2.42 0.88
C LEU A 327 31.46 2.32 -0.65
N LEU A 328 30.32 2.24 -1.31
CA LEU A 328 30.18 2.35 -2.75
C LEU A 328 29.65 3.76 -3.08
N GLU A 329 30.30 4.47 -4.00
CA GLU A 329 29.79 5.71 -4.57
C GLU A 329 29.69 5.61 -6.10
N VAL A 330 28.56 6.05 -6.65
CA VAL A 330 28.35 6.21 -8.10
C VAL A 330 28.11 7.68 -8.38
N ARG A 331 28.97 8.29 -9.20
CA ARG A 331 28.99 9.73 -9.48
C ARG A 331 28.83 10.00 -10.97
N ASN A 332 28.04 11.02 -11.30
CA ASN A 332 27.94 11.55 -12.66
C ASN A 332 27.77 13.06 -12.66
N VAL A 333 28.28 13.71 -13.70
CA VAL A 333 27.97 15.12 -14.02
C VAL A 333 26.64 15.13 -14.77
N GLY A 334 25.76 16.10 -14.51
CA GLY A 334 24.46 16.22 -15.16
C GLY A 334 23.65 17.37 -14.58
N ASP A 335 22.39 17.51 -15.02
CA ASP A 335 21.49 18.52 -14.47
C ASP A 335 21.24 18.27 -12.97
N ALA A 336 21.30 19.35 -12.18
CA ALA A 336 21.03 19.28 -10.75
C ALA A 336 19.60 18.78 -10.49
N ILE A 337 19.46 17.83 -9.58
CA ILE A 337 18.17 17.28 -9.18
C ILE A 337 17.54 18.23 -8.15
N GLU A 338 16.30 18.67 -8.41
CA GLU A 338 15.55 19.51 -7.48
C GLU A 338 15.41 18.83 -6.11
N ARG A 339 15.52 19.60 -5.02
CA ARG A 339 15.46 19.09 -3.65
C ARG A 339 14.19 18.28 -3.36
N SER A 340 13.04 18.72 -3.86
CA SER A 340 11.77 18.01 -3.72
C SER A 340 11.77 16.64 -4.42
N THR A 341 12.57 16.49 -5.48
CA THR A 341 12.78 15.23 -6.19
C THR A 341 13.79 14.35 -5.45
N LEU A 342 14.88 14.91 -4.91
CA LEU A 342 15.86 14.17 -4.09
C LEU A 342 15.21 13.49 -2.88
N ASP A 343 14.34 14.20 -2.16
CA ASP A 343 13.62 13.68 -0.97
C ASP A 343 12.80 12.42 -1.28
N ARG A 344 12.43 12.23 -2.56
CA ARG A 344 11.56 11.16 -3.02
C ARG A 344 12.17 10.31 -4.13
N ILE A 345 13.47 10.45 -4.40
CA ILE A 345 14.12 9.86 -5.58
C ILE A 345 14.14 8.33 -5.52
N PHE A 346 14.10 7.77 -4.32
CA PHE A 346 14.02 6.34 -4.06
C PHE A 346 12.58 5.83 -3.89
N ASP A 347 11.56 6.68 -4.04
CA ASP A 347 10.17 6.23 -4.02
C ASP A 347 9.87 5.40 -5.29
N PRO A 348 9.04 4.35 -5.17
CA PRO A 348 8.73 3.50 -6.31
C PRO A 348 7.88 4.25 -7.35
N LEU A 349 8.04 3.88 -8.63
CA LEU A 349 7.26 4.39 -9.76
C LEU A 349 7.44 5.89 -10.03
N GLN A 350 8.53 6.49 -9.52
CA GLN A 350 8.93 7.85 -9.85
C GLN A 350 9.44 7.90 -11.30
N ARG A 351 8.81 8.74 -12.13
CA ARG A 351 9.34 9.13 -13.44
C ARG A 351 9.71 10.60 -13.36
N GLY A 352 10.96 10.93 -13.67
CA GLY A 352 11.44 12.32 -13.66
C GLY A 352 10.50 13.22 -14.44
N THR A 353 10.06 14.31 -13.82
CA THR A 353 9.04 15.24 -14.34
C THR A 353 9.51 16.07 -15.52
N ASN A 354 10.82 16.05 -15.85
CA ASN A 354 11.41 16.80 -16.95
C ASN A 354 12.08 15.87 -17.97
N HIS A 355 11.32 15.48 -19.00
CA HIS A 355 11.63 15.86 -20.38
C HIS A 355 10.55 15.33 -21.33
N GLN A 356 10.02 16.26 -22.14
CA GLN A 356 9.24 15.99 -23.33
C GLN A 356 10.18 15.37 -24.39
N GLY A 357 10.26 14.05 -24.40
CA GLY A 357 10.97 13.29 -25.42
C GLY A 357 10.63 11.84 -25.19
N GLY A 358 9.81 11.28 -26.08
CA GLY A 358 9.31 9.91 -26.00
C GLY A 358 10.41 8.87 -26.15
N ASP A 359 11.29 8.76 -25.16
CA ASP A 359 12.33 7.76 -25.17
C ASP A 359 11.86 6.51 -24.43
N ALA A 360 11.66 5.48 -25.24
CA ALA A 360 11.14 4.16 -24.93
C ALA A 360 12.09 3.32 -24.05
N SER A 361 12.64 3.89 -22.99
CA SER A 361 13.29 3.12 -21.93
C SER A 361 12.19 2.55 -21.02
N GLY A 362 11.77 1.32 -21.30
CA GLY A 362 10.67 0.62 -20.64
C GLY A 362 10.85 0.34 -19.14
N SER A 363 11.66 1.10 -18.40
CA SER A 363 11.84 0.97 -16.96
C SER A 363 10.60 1.46 -16.21
N LEU A 364 10.11 0.66 -15.25
CA LEU A 364 8.95 1.00 -14.41
C LEU A 364 9.22 2.14 -13.41
N GLY A 365 10.43 2.71 -13.37
CA GLY A 365 10.83 3.65 -12.32
C GLY A 365 11.06 2.95 -10.98
N LEU A 366 11.49 1.69 -11.01
CA LEU A 366 11.75 0.88 -9.81
C LEU A 366 13.24 0.72 -9.50
N GLY A 367 14.16 1.04 -10.42
CA GLY A 367 15.60 0.75 -10.25
C GLY A 367 16.20 1.34 -8.97
N LEU A 368 16.00 2.64 -8.71
CA LEU A 368 16.50 3.28 -7.48
C LEU A 368 15.79 2.77 -6.22
N TYR A 369 14.49 2.49 -6.30
CA TYR A 369 13.76 1.85 -5.20
C TYR A 369 14.36 0.49 -4.86
N ILE A 370 14.64 -0.34 -5.86
CA ILE A 370 15.23 -1.67 -5.70
C ILE A 370 16.64 -1.58 -5.15
N ALA A 371 17.48 -0.65 -5.64
CA ALA A 371 18.80 -0.39 -5.08
C ALA A 371 18.72 -0.08 -3.57
N ARG A 372 17.75 0.75 -3.15
CA ARG A 372 17.50 1.04 -1.72
C ARG A 372 17.08 -0.20 -0.94
N GLU A 373 16.16 -1.00 -1.47
CA GLU A 373 15.69 -2.20 -0.77
C GLU A 373 16.76 -3.30 -0.71
N ILE A 374 17.66 -3.38 -1.69
CA ILE A 374 18.82 -4.28 -1.68
C ILE A 374 19.81 -3.83 -0.61
N ALA A 375 20.12 -2.54 -0.52
CA ALA A 375 21.00 -2.01 0.53
C ALA A 375 20.43 -2.32 1.92
N LYS A 376 19.14 -2.05 2.14
CA LYS A 376 18.45 -2.37 3.41
C LYS A 376 18.47 -3.86 3.74
N ALA A 377 18.27 -4.74 2.75
CA ALA A 377 18.33 -6.18 2.97
C ALA A 377 19.70 -6.62 3.50
N HIS A 378 20.77 -5.92 3.12
CA HIS A 378 22.14 -6.10 3.63
C HIS A 378 22.44 -5.27 4.90
N ALA A 379 21.41 -4.80 5.61
CA ALA A 379 21.52 -3.89 6.75
C ALA A 379 22.28 -2.58 6.45
N GLY A 380 22.40 -2.22 5.18
CA GLY A 380 23.04 -1.00 4.71
C GLY A 380 22.08 0.15 4.47
N GLU A 381 22.67 1.27 4.07
CA GLU A 381 21.95 2.50 3.76
C GLU A 381 22.39 3.06 2.41
N ILE A 382 21.45 3.67 1.69
CA ILE A 382 21.73 4.42 0.47
C ILE A 382 21.30 5.87 0.65
N ASP A 383 22.09 6.79 0.14
CA ASP A 383 21.82 8.23 0.15
C ASP A 383 22.12 8.83 -1.24
N ALA A 384 21.53 9.98 -1.52
CA ALA A 384 21.74 10.71 -2.78
C ALA A 384 21.93 12.20 -2.51
N ARG A 385 22.96 12.77 -3.12
CA ARG A 385 23.16 14.23 -3.19
C ARG A 385 23.30 14.65 -4.65
N SER A 386 22.78 15.82 -4.98
CA SER A 386 22.90 16.41 -6.30
C SER A 386 23.05 17.91 -6.16
N ASP A 387 24.02 18.48 -6.86
CA ASP A 387 24.24 19.91 -7.01
C ASP A 387 24.50 20.26 -8.48
N GLU A 388 24.90 21.50 -8.77
CA GLU A 388 25.17 21.98 -10.13
C GLU A 388 26.40 21.30 -10.79
N THR A 389 27.20 20.56 -10.02
CA THR A 389 28.45 19.95 -10.48
C THR A 389 28.32 18.43 -10.67
N GLU A 390 27.72 17.74 -9.71
CA GLU A 390 27.58 16.28 -9.75
C GLU A 390 26.34 15.77 -9.02
N THR A 391 25.89 14.59 -9.44
CA THR A 391 25.00 13.73 -8.67
C THR A 391 25.81 12.55 -8.13
N VAL A 392 25.64 12.26 -6.85
CA VAL A 392 26.32 11.16 -6.15
C VAL A 392 25.32 10.31 -5.41
N PHE A 393 25.30 9.02 -5.73
CA PHE A 393 24.63 7.98 -4.95
C PHE A 393 25.67 7.28 -4.08
N SER A 394 25.47 7.27 -2.76
CA SER A 394 26.39 6.66 -1.78
C SER A 394 25.69 5.50 -1.08
N VAL A 395 26.30 4.31 -1.09
CA VAL A 395 25.80 3.10 -0.43
C VAL A 395 26.80 2.65 0.63
N ARG A 396 26.35 2.52 1.88
CA ARG A 396 27.12 1.96 2.99
C ARG A 396 26.67 0.54 3.26
N LEU A 397 27.59 -0.41 3.13
CA LEU A 397 27.35 -1.83 3.34
C LEU A 397 28.15 -2.31 4.55
N PRO A 398 27.52 -2.62 5.69
CA PRO A 398 28.21 -3.24 6.82
C PRO A 398 28.85 -4.56 6.39
N ARG A 399 30.04 -4.86 6.88
CA ARG A 399 30.62 -6.20 6.70
C ARG A 399 29.80 -7.17 7.54
N GLY A 400 29.09 -8.09 6.86
CA GLY A 400 28.39 -9.18 7.54
C GLY A 400 29.37 -9.95 8.43
N LYS A 401 28.95 -10.30 9.65
CA LYS A 401 29.72 -11.16 10.54
C LYS A 401 29.56 -12.63 10.20
#